data_AF-A0A819CS83-F1
#
_entry.id   AF-A0A819CS83-F1
#
_cell.length_a   1.000
_cell.length_b   1.000
_cell.length_c   1.000
_cell.angle_alpha   90.00
_cell.angle_beta   90.00
_cell.angle_gamma   90.00
#
_symmetry.space_group_name_H-M   'P 1'
#
loop_
_entity.id
_entity.type
_entity.pdbx_description
1 polymer ?
#
loop_
_entity_poly.entity_id
_entity_poly.type
_entity_poly.pdbx_seq_one_letter_code
_entity_poly.pdbx_strand_id
1 'polypeptide(L)'
;MRSINLGWNYKRHGDAYLAMNYFHDTLHICQRNYFDIDHSITVIALVSIGDTSTDLDVYQNALDYLKKGFQMFKRILPSQHTKIANTLIKFENLFDKQSLLNRAIKYYHSGYKMAQITMPTEHPCLLEYLKYILNLRTSSVCSWYFLAASVANLIAINTGYLTRILAYMGFPDPSRTVGWYCTGRIYISTLSLTLSRHFLCSIVIDRFLVTSTSVKLRRISSFKVAKWYGPLSVLCWMIFYVHIWIGYSGYRDGSSCKRQDGAYQGYQIFRNYRKNSEF
;
A
#
# COMPACT_ATOMS: atom_id res chain seq x y z
N MET A 1 -10.73 -14.56 37.99
CA MET A 1 -9.59 -13.79 37.42
C MET A 1 -8.37 -14.64 37.08
N ARG A 2 -8.04 -15.74 37.80
CA ARG A 2 -6.89 -16.60 37.43
C ARG A 2 -7.00 -17.23 36.02
N SER A 3 -8.16 -17.79 35.66
CA SER A 3 -8.35 -18.46 34.36
C SER A 3 -8.17 -17.51 33.16
N ILE A 4 -8.76 -16.31 33.19
CA ILE A 4 -8.62 -15.34 32.09
C ILE A 4 -7.18 -14.86 31.87
N ASN A 5 -6.41 -14.71 32.95
CA ASN A 5 -5.00 -14.33 32.85
C ASN A 5 -4.16 -15.45 32.23
N LEU A 6 -4.46 -16.71 32.55
CA LEU A 6 -3.83 -17.87 31.90
C LEU A 6 -4.18 -17.91 30.40
N GLY A 7 -5.45 -17.66 30.05
CA GLY A 7 -5.86 -17.56 28.66
C GLY A 7 -5.06 -16.52 27.87
N TRP A 8 -4.86 -15.32 28.44
CA TRP A 8 -4.00 -14.31 27.81
C TRP A 8 -2.52 -14.71 27.74
N ASN A 9 -2.01 -15.43 28.73
CA ASN A 9 -0.63 -15.92 28.72
C ASN A 9 -0.41 -16.93 27.57
N TYR A 10 -1.27 -17.95 27.45
CA TYR A 10 -1.20 -18.91 26.34
C TYR A 10 -1.38 -18.25 24.98
N LYS A 11 -2.30 -17.29 24.87
CA LYS A 11 -2.48 -16.52 23.64
C LYS A 11 -1.20 -15.78 23.23
N ARG A 12 -0.48 -15.18 24.18
CA ARG A 12 0.82 -14.52 23.90
C ARG A 12 1.91 -15.50 23.47
N HIS A 13 1.85 -16.74 23.94
CA HIS A 13 2.76 -17.81 23.54
C HIS A 13 2.37 -18.51 22.23
N GLY A 14 1.24 -18.14 21.61
CA GLY A 14 0.80 -18.68 20.32
C GLY A 14 -0.18 -19.86 20.42
N ASP A 15 -0.46 -20.37 21.62
CA ASP A 15 -1.42 -21.46 21.83
C ASP A 15 -2.87 -20.94 21.89
N ALA A 16 -3.40 -20.59 20.71
CA ALA A 16 -4.74 -20.04 20.57
C ALA A 16 -5.85 -21.02 21.00
N TYR A 17 -5.69 -22.32 20.76
CA TYR A 17 -6.66 -23.35 21.19
C TYR A 17 -6.72 -23.46 22.71
N LEU A 18 -5.58 -23.48 23.39
CA LEU A 18 -5.54 -23.58 24.84
C LEU A 18 -6.04 -22.29 25.50
N ALA A 19 -5.70 -21.14 24.93
CA ALA A 19 -6.26 -19.85 25.34
C ALA A 19 -7.80 -19.84 25.23
N MET A 20 -8.34 -20.37 24.13
CA MET A 20 -9.78 -20.47 23.90
C MET A 20 -10.48 -21.25 25.02
N ASN A 21 -9.91 -22.38 25.45
CA ASN A 21 -10.46 -23.18 26.56
C ASN A 21 -10.54 -22.36 27.86
N TYR A 22 -9.46 -21.68 28.26
CA TYR A 22 -9.46 -20.84 29.46
C TYR A 22 -10.45 -19.67 29.39
N PHE A 23 -10.65 -19.08 28.20
CA PHE A 23 -11.66 -18.03 28.04
C PHE A 23 -13.09 -18.58 28.15
N HIS A 24 -13.37 -19.75 27.59
CA HIS A 24 -14.66 -20.44 27.76
C HIS A 24 -14.91 -20.86 29.21
N ASP A 25 -13.91 -21.38 29.91
CA ASP A 25 -14.00 -21.70 31.34
C ASP A 25 -14.33 -20.46 32.16
N THR A 26 -13.66 -19.35 31.86
CA THR A 26 -13.96 -18.06 32.52
C THR A 26 -15.40 -17.64 32.24
N LEU A 27 -15.86 -17.75 31.00
CA LEU A 27 -17.23 -17.38 30.63
C LEU A 27 -18.25 -18.26 31.39
N HIS A 28 -18.03 -19.56 31.46
CA HIS A 28 -18.89 -20.51 32.17
C HIS A 28 -18.95 -20.20 33.69
N ILE A 29 -17.80 -19.92 34.32
CA ILE A 29 -17.76 -19.51 35.73
C ILE A 29 -18.52 -18.18 35.93
N CYS A 30 -18.34 -17.22 35.02
CA CYS A 30 -19.02 -15.94 35.11
C CYS A 30 -20.54 -16.06 34.92
N GLN A 31 -21.00 -16.94 34.02
CA GLN A 31 -22.43 -17.22 33.82
C GLN A 31 -23.08 -17.84 35.07
N ARG A 32 -22.34 -18.67 35.81
CA ARG A 32 -22.79 -19.21 37.10
C ARG A 32 -22.86 -18.16 38.20
N ASN A 33 -21.86 -17.28 38.28
CA ASN A 33 -21.71 -16.36 39.41
C ASN A 33 -22.43 -15.02 39.22
N TYR A 34 -22.61 -14.57 37.98
CA TYR A 34 -23.17 -13.26 37.63
C TYR A 34 -24.40 -13.43 36.74
N PHE A 35 -25.34 -14.27 37.19
CA PHE A 35 -26.55 -14.58 36.43
C PHE A 35 -27.32 -13.31 36.06
N ASP A 36 -27.49 -13.08 34.76
CA ASP A 36 -28.23 -11.95 34.17
C ASP A 36 -27.73 -10.53 34.54
N ILE A 37 -26.53 -10.43 35.12
CA ILE A 37 -25.88 -9.16 35.44
C ILE A 37 -24.76 -8.94 34.42
N ASP A 38 -24.83 -7.82 33.71
CA ASP A 38 -23.72 -7.39 32.85
C ASP A 38 -22.50 -7.09 33.74
N HIS A 39 -21.53 -8.02 33.75
CA HIS A 39 -20.33 -7.92 34.56
C HIS A 39 -19.08 -7.77 33.69
N SER A 40 -18.15 -6.87 34.06
CA SER A 40 -17.00 -6.55 33.21
C SER A 40 -16.14 -7.78 32.87
N ILE A 41 -16.03 -8.78 33.75
CA ILE A 41 -15.22 -9.99 33.47
C ILE A 41 -15.89 -10.85 32.39
N THR A 42 -17.22 -11.00 32.42
CA THR A 42 -18.00 -11.69 31.39
C THR A 42 -17.73 -11.07 30.02
N VAL A 43 -17.75 -9.74 29.95
CA VAL A 43 -17.50 -9.02 28.71
C VAL A 43 -16.07 -9.20 28.21
N ILE A 44 -15.08 -9.15 29.11
CA ILE A 44 -13.68 -9.39 28.74
C ILE A 44 -13.49 -10.82 28.21
N ALA A 45 -14.15 -11.82 28.79
CA ALA A 45 -14.11 -13.20 28.30
C ALA A 45 -14.73 -13.30 26.89
N LEU A 46 -15.91 -12.72 26.66
CA LEU A 46 -16.55 -12.69 25.33
C LEU A 46 -15.65 -12.03 24.28
N VAL A 47 -15.09 -10.86 24.57
CA VAL A 47 -14.19 -10.15 23.64
C VAL A 47 -12.93 -10.97 23.38
N SER A 48 -12.39 -11.65 24.39
CA SER A 48 -11.19 -12.50 24.24
C SER A 48 -11.48 -13.76 23.41
N ILE A 49 -12.65 -14.37 23.55
CA ILE A 49 -13.10 -15.48 22.69
C ILE A 49 -13.23 -14.98 21.24
N GLY A 50 -13.85 -13.82 21.03
CA GLY A 50 -14.01 -13.24 19.70
C GLY A 50 -12.67 -12.92 19.02
N ASP A 51 -11.74 -12.32 19.76
CA ASP A 51 -10.38 -12.02 19.31
C ASP A 51 -9.58 -13.30 19.03
N THR A 52 -9.70 -14.33 19.86
CA THR A 52 -9.02 -15.62 19.63
C THR A 52 -9.64 -16.40 18.47
N SER A 53 -10.96 -16.28 18.27
CA SER A 53 -11.64 -16.84 17.10
C SER A 53 -11.18 -16.16 15.81
N THR A 54 -10.84 -14.87 15.88
CA THR A 54 -10.21 -14.13 14.76
C THR A 54 -8.80 -14.64 14.48
N ASP A 55 -8.08 -15.12 15.49
CA ASP A 55 -6.75 -15.73 15.33
C ASP A 55 -6.80 -17.16 14.78
N LEU A 56 -7.92 -17.84 14.96
CA LEU A 56 -8.19 -19.18 14.42
C LEU A 56 -8.96 -19.15 13.10
N ASP A 57 -9.12 -17.98 12.46
CA ASP A 57 -9.87 -17.76 11.23
C ASP A 57 -11.36 -18.19 11.27
N VAL A 58 -11.93 -18.34 12.47
CA VAL A 58 -13.36 -18.64 12.69
C VAL A 58 -14.15 -17.33 12.79
N TYR A 59 -14.26 -16.66 11.65
CA TYR A 59 -14.72 -15.29 11.52
C TYR A 59 -16.15 -15.00 11.99
N GLN A 60 -17.08 -15.92 11.73
CA GLN A 60 -18.48 -15.71 12.10
C GLN A 60 -18.65 -15.77 13.63
N ASN A 61 -18.03 -16.76 14.27
CA ASN A 61 -18.00 -16.84 15.74
C ASN A 61 -17.33 -15.60 16.34
N ALA A 62 -16.20 -15.19 15.76
CA ALA A 62 -15.50 -13.98 16.19
C ALA A 62 -16.43 -12.76 16.20
N LEU A 63 -17.16 -12.55 15.11
CA LEU A 63 -18.08 -11.43 14.97
C LEU A 63 -19.19 -11.46 16.03
N ASP A 64 -19.78 -12.63 16.27
CA ASP A 64 -20.88 -12.80 17.21
C ASP A 64 -20.44 -12.54 18.66
N TYR A 65 -19.29 -13.09 19.06
CA TYR A 65 -18.73 -12.86 20.39
C TYR A 65 -18.29 -11.40 20.60
N LEU A 66 -17.64 -10.78 19.60
CA LEU A 66 -17.26 -9.37 19.67
C LEU A 66 -18.50 -8.45 19.74
N LYS A 67 -19.56 -8.73 18.98
CA LYS A 67 -20.82 -7.96 19.04
C LYS A 67 -21.49 -8.07 20.41
N LYS A 68 -21.61 -9.29 20.94
CA LYS A 68 -22.18 -9.51 22.29
C LYS A 68 -21.40 -8.74 23.34
N GLY A 69 -20.06 -8.87 23.34
CA GLY A 69 -19.21 -8.16 24.28
C GLY A 69 -19.30 -6.63 24.14
N PHE A 70 -19.31 -6.13 22.90
CA PHE A 70 -19.42 -4.69 22.63
C PHE A 70 -20.74 -4.09 23.12
N GLN A 71 -21.86 -4.79 22.93
CA GLN A 71 -23.17 -4.35 23.41
C GLN A 71 -23.22 -4.30 24.93
N MET A 72 -22.68 -5.31 25.62
CA MET A 72 -22.60 -5.31 27.08
C MET A 72 -21.70 -4.17 27.59
N PHE A 73 -20.50 -3.97 27.02
CA PHE A 73 -19.64 -2.85 27.42
C PHE A 73 -20.32 -1.49 27.27
N LYS A 74 -21.15 -1.30 26.24
CA LYS A 74 -21.94 -0.07 26.07
C LYS A 74 -22.99 0.15 27.16
N ARG A 75 -23.47 -0.91 27.83
CA ARG A 75 -24.44 -0.83 28.93
C ARG A 75 -23.76 -0.55 30.26
N ILE A 76 -22.61 -1.16 30.53
CA ILE A 76 -21.94 -1.11 31.84
C ILE A 76 -20.85 -0.04 31.97
N LEU A 77 -20.37 0.51 30.86
CA LEU A 77 -19.33 1.53 30.85
C LEU A 77 -19.87 2.83 30.28
N PRO A 78 -19.33 3.99 30.71
CA PRO A 78 -19.62 5.25 30.05
C PRO A 78 -19.27 5.17 28.57
N SER A 79 -19.98 5.96 27.78
CA SER A 79 -19.86 5.97 26.31
C SER A 79 -18.44 6.23 25.81
N GLN A 80 -17.58 6.84 26.64
CA GLN A 80 -16.17 7.09 26.39
C GLN A 80 -15.31 6.30 27.39
N HIS A 81 -15.01 5.05 27.04
CA HIS A 81 -14.17 4.17 27.85
C HIS A 81 -13.15 3.38 27.01
N THR A 82 -11.91 3.26 27.51
CA THR A 82 -10.77 2.58 26.87
C THR A 82 -11.10 1.16 26.41
N LYS A 83 -11.83 0.39 27.23
CA LYS A 83 -12.29 -0.97 26.87
C LYS A 83 -13.16 -1.01 25.61
N ILE A 84 -14.03 -0.02 25.40
CA ILE A 84 -14.87 0.06 24.18
C ILE A 84 -13.97 0.36 22.97
N ALA A 85 -12.99 1.27 23.11
CA ALA A 85 -12.01 1.55 22.06
C ALA A 85 -11.24 0.28 21.67
N ASN A 86 -10.78 -0.50 22.66
CA ASN A 86 -10.08 -1.77 22.41
C ASN A 86 -10.96 -2.79 21.68
N THR A 87 -12.25 -2.89 22.00
CA THR A 87 -13.17 -3.76 21.26
C THR A 87 -13.35 -3.31 19.80
N LEU A 88 -13.32 -2.00 19.53
CA LEU A 88 -13.34 -1.48 18.15
C LEU A 88 -12.08 -1.87 17.35
N ILE A 89 -10.90 -1.96 17.99
CA ILE A 89 -9.68 -2.53 17.37
C ILE A 89 -9.92 -3.99 17.01
N LYS A 90 -10.59 -4.76 17.88
CA LYS A 90 -10.84 -6.18 17.59
C LYS A 90 -11.77 -6.38 16.39
N PHE A 91 -12.76 -5.50 16.20
CA PHE A 91 -13.56 -5.49 14.98
C PHE A 91 -12.73 -5.12 13.75
N GLU A 92 -11.85 -4.14 13.86
CA GLU A 92 -10.96 -3.74 12.79
C GLU A 92 -10.07 -4.91 12.34
N ASN A 93 -9.35 -5.55 13.27
CA ASN A 93 -8.54 -6.74 13.00
C ASN A 93 -9.37 -7.88 12.36
N LEU A 94 -10.58 -8.14 12.87
CA LEU A 94 -11.49 -9.14 12.31
C LEU A 94 -11.82 -8.85 10.83
N PHE A 95 -12.17 -7.61 10.51
CA PHE A 95 -12.51 -7.23 9.14
C PHE A 95 -11.28 -7.13 8.24
N ASP A 96 -10.11 -6.78 8.79
CA ASP A 96 -8.85 -6.75 8.05
C ASP A 96 -8.44 -8.16 7.63
N LYS A 97 -8.50 -9.16 8.54
CA LYS A 97 -8.25 -10.57 8.21
C LYS A 97 -9.24 -11.14 7.19
N GLN A 98 -10.49 -10.67 7.20
CA GLN A 98 -11.47 -11.00 6.16
C GLN A 98 -11.27 -10.27 4.83
N SER A 99 -10.22 -9.43 4.70
CA SER A 99 -10.00 -8.56 3.54
C SER A 99 -11.14 -7.58 3.25
N LEU A 100 -11.98 -7.28 4.26
CA LEU A 100 -13.10 -6.33 4.18
C LEU A 100 -12.65 -4.93 4.58
N LEU A 101 -11.72 -4.37 3.80
CA LEU A 101 -10.99 -3.12 4.10
C LEU A 101 -11.91 -1.94 4.47
N ASN A 102 -13.03 -1.76 3.75
CA ASN A 102 -13.96 -0.66 4.02
C ASN A 102 -14.58 -0.74 5.42
N ARG A 103 -14.84 -1.96 5.91
CA ARG A 103 -15.36 -2.17 7.26
C ARG A 103 -14.24 -1.98 8.28
N ALA A 104 -13.05 -2.53 8.03
CA ALA A 104 -11.89 -2.35 8.90
C ALA A 104 -11.58 -0.87 9.14
N ILE A 105 -11.50 -0.06 8.07
CA ILE A 105 -11.26 1.39 8.14
C ILE A 105 -12.34 2.12 8.96
N LYS A 106 -13.60 1.71 8.87
CA LYS A 106 -14.70 2.32 9.63
C LYS A 106 -14.55 2.09 11.13
N TYR A 107 -14.26 0.86 11.54
CA TYR A 107 -14.06 0.51 12.94
C TYR A 107 -12.77 1.10 13.49
N TYR A 108 -11.71 1.09 12.69
CA TYR A 108 -10.45 1.78 12.95
C TYR A 108 -10.69 3.25 13.31
N HIS A 109 -11.37 4.02 12.44
CA HIS A 109 -11.61 5.45 12.66
C HIS A 109 -12.42 5.73 13.92
N SER A 110 -13.44 4.90 14.16
CA SER A 110 -14.30 5.02 15.32
C SER A 110 -13.53 4.74 16.61
N GLY A 111 -12.69 3.70 16.62
CA GLY A 111 -11.83 3.35 17.74
C GLY A 111 -10.73 4.38 17.99
N TYR A 112 -10.09 4.89 16.94
CA TYR A 112 -9.05 5.92 17.05
C TYR A 112 -9.60 7.21 17.68
N LYS A 113 -10.75 7.70 17.19
CA LYS A 113 -11.40 8.89 17.75
C LYS A 113 -11.70 8.72 19.24
N MET A 114 -12.09 7.52 19.64
CA MET A 114 -12.37 7.19 21.03
C MET A 114 -11.10 7.11 21.88
N ALA A 115 -10.03 6.47 21.37
CA ALA A 115 -8.75 6.38 22.03
C ALA A 115 -8.10 7.76 22.24
N GLN A 116 -8.24 8.67 21.27
CA GLN A 116 -7.75 10.05 21.40
C GLN A 116 -8.38 10.84 22.56
N ILE A 117 -9.65 10.56 22.88
CA ILE A 117 -10.38 11.25 23.95
C ILE A 117 -10.09 10.60 25.31
N THR A 118 -9.93 9.28 25.33
CA THR A 118 -9.87 8.47 26.56
C THR A 118 -8.46 8.20 27.05
N MET A 119 -7.42 8.40 26.22
CA MET A 119 -6.06 7.96 26.52
C MET A 119 -5.04 9.09 26.36
N PRO A 120 -3.96 9.12 27.17
CA PRO A 120 -2.81 9.97 26.93
C PRO A 120 -2.15 9.70 25.57
N THR A 121 -1.43 10.68 25.05
CA THR A 121 -0.75 10.62 23.73
C THR A 121 0.29 9.51 23.61
N GLU A 122 0.84 9.04 24.72
CA GLU A 122 1.86 7.97 24.75
C GLU A 122 1.27 6.58 25.02
N HIS A 123 -0.06 6.46 25.11
CA HIS A 123 -0.69 5.20 25.44
C HIS A 123 -0.45 4.15 24.32
N PRO A 124 -0.06 2.90 24.66
CA PRO A 124 0.26 1.87 23.68
C PRO A 124 -0.81 1.64 22.60
N CYS A 125 -2.10 1.71 22.96
CA CYS A 125 -3.18 1.58 21.98
C CYS A 125 -3.18 2.69 20.94
N LEU A 126 -2.82 3.94 21.30
CA LEU A 126 -2.73 5.03 20.33
C LEU A 126 -1.58 4.82 19.35
N LEU A 127 -0.48 4.20 19.80
CA LEU A 127 0.64 3.81 18.94
C LEU A 127 0.24 2.72 17.94
N GLU A 128 -0.57 1.75 18.36
CA GLU A 128 -1.11 0.70 17.50
C GLU A 128 -1.97 1.29 16.38
N TYR A 129 -2.84 2.24 16.72
CA TYR A 129 -3.59 3.02 15.74
C TYR A 129 -2.65 3.72 14.74
N LEU A 130 -1.69 4.51 15.24
CA LEU A 130 -0.73 5.22 14.38
C LEU A 130 0.02 4.28 13.44
N LYS A 131 0.45 3.10 13.92
CA LYS A 131 1.12 2.09 13.12
C LYS A 131 0.24 1.58 11.97
N TYR A 132 -1.04 1.32 12.23
CA TYR A 132 -1.99 0.90 11.19
C TYR A 132 -2.19 1.98 10.12
N ILE A 133 -2.38 3.26 10.49
CA ILE A 133 -2.48 4.36 9.52
C ILE A 133 -1.23 4.44 8.65
N LEU A 134 -0.06 4.33 9.26
CA LEU A 134 1.21 4.37 8.52
C LEU A 134 1.28 3.20 7.53
N ASN A 135 0.88 1.99 7.94
CA ASN A 135 0.88 0.81 7.07
C ASN A 135 -0.13 0.93 5.91
N LEU A 136 -1.35 1.38 6.20
CA LEU A 136 -2.39 1.60 5.20
C LEU A 136 -1.95 2.68 4.17
N ARG A 137 -1.31 3.75 4.67
CA ARG A 137 -0.76 4.81 3.83
C ARG A 137 0.38 4.31 2.95
N THR A 138 1.34 3.57 3.51
CA THR A 138 2.45 3.01 2.71
C THR A 138 1.94 2.04 1.67
N SER A 139 1.00 1.16 2.03
CA SER A 139 0.43 0.17 1.11
C SER A 139 -0.27 0.84 -0.07
N SER A 140 -1.13 1.83 0.20
CA SER A 140 -1.88 2.55 -0.85
C SER A 140 -1.00 3.40 -1.79
N VAL A 141 -0.01 4.12 -1.25
CA VAL A 141 0.89 4.95 -2.06
C VAL A 141 1.86 4.08 -2.87
N CYS A 142 2.44 3.05 -2.25
CA CYS A 142 3.35 2.12 -2.93
C CYS A 142 2.65 1.37 -4.06
N SER A 143 1.41 0.90 -3.85
CA SER A 143 0.59 0.25 -4.88
C SER A 143 0.34 1.17 -6.07
N TRP A 144 0.10 2.46 -5.84
CA TRP A 144 -0.09 3.46 -6.91
C TRP A 144 1.15 3.64 -7.78
N TYR A 145 2.33 3.78 -7.17
CA TYR A 145 3.58 3.91 -7.91
C TYR A 145 3.97 2.61 -8.63
N PHE A 146 3.73 1.44 -8.02
CA PHE A 146 3.93 0.15 -8.69
C PHE A 146 3.01 -0.02 -9.90
N LEU A 147 1.74 0.40 -9.79
CA LEU A 147 0.82 0.39 -10.92
C LEU A 147 1.32 1.29 -12.04
N ALA A 148 1.74 2.53 -11.73
CA ALA A 148 2.27 3.46 -12.72
C ALA A 148 3.54 2.92 -13.41
N ALA A 149 4.48 2.35 -12.65
CA ALA A 149 5.68 1.73 -13.20
C ALA A 149 5.37 0.52 -14.09
N SER A 150 4.41 -0.32 -13.67
CA SER A 150 3.98 -1.52 -14.41
C SER A 150 3.31 -1.15 -15.73
N VAL A 151 2.42 -0.15 -15.72
CA VAL A 151 1.80 0.41 -16.93
C VAL A 151 2.86 0.95 -17.89
N ALA A 152 3.85 1.68 -17.36
CA ALA A 152 4.94 2.20 -18.18
C ALA A 152 5.78 1.07 -18.81
N ASN A 153 6.15 0.03 -18.04
CA ASN A 153 6.83 -1.15 -18.58
C ASN A 153 5.99 -1.88 -19.64
N LEU A 154 4.69 -2.03 -19.41
CA LEU A 154 3.78 -2.68 -20.35
C LEU A 154 3.73 -1.93 -21.69
N ILE A 155 3.68 -0.59 -21.67
CA ILE A 155 3.77 0.25 -22.88
C ILE A 155 5.11 0.03 -23.60
N ALA A 156 6.23 0.00 -22.87
CA ALA A 156 7.55 -0.25 -23.46
C ALA A 156 7.65 -1.64 -24.11
N ILE A 157 7.11 -2.68 -23.47
CA ILE A 157 7.10 -4.05 -24.01
C ILE A 157 6.21 -4.12 -25.26
N ASN A 158 4.99 -3.59 -25.19
CA ASN A 158 4.04 -3.65 -26.31
C ASN A 158 4.54 -2.86 -27.53
N THR A 159 5.17 -1.71 -27.34
CA THR A 159 5.77 -0.95 -28.44
C THR A 159 6.93 -1.69 -29.13
N GLY A 160 7.68 -2.51 -28.40
CA GLY A 160 8.69 -3.40 -28.98
C GLY A 160 8.09 -4.62 -29.67
N TYR A 161 7.15 -5.29 -29.00
CA TYR A 161 6.55 -6.54 -29.47
C TYR A 161 5.69 -6.36 -30.72
N LEU A 162 4.98 -5.23 -30.83
CA LEU A 162 4.15 -4.90 -32.00
C LEU A 162 4.94 -5.00 -33.31
N THR A 163 6.19 -4.53 -33.33
CA THR A 163 7.04 -4.63 -34.54
C THR A 163 7.37 -6.08 -34.91
N ARG A 164 7.54 -6.97 -33.93
CA ARG A 164 7.82 -8.39 -34.16
C ARG A 164 6.60 -9.15 -34.66
N ILE A 165 5.41 -8.87 -34.11
CA ILE A 165 4.16 -9.50 -34.57
C ILE A 165 3.90 -9.13 -36.03
N LEU A 166 4.04 -7.84 -36.38
CA LEU A 166 3.80 -7.36 -37.74
C LEU A 166 4.72 -8.05 -38.75
N ALA A 167 6.00 -8.22 -38.40
CA ALA A 167 6.95 -8.97 -39.23
C ALA A 167 6.54 -10.44 -39.42
N TYR A 168 6.04 -11.11 -38.37
CA TYR A 168 5.54 -12.50 -38.48
C TYR A 168 4.31 -12.62 -39.37
N MET A 169 3.42 -11.61 -39.36
CA MET A 169 2.23 -11.56 -40.23
C MET A 169 2.54 -11.16 -41.69
N GLY A 170 3.81 -10.98 -42.04
CA GLY A 170 4.24 -10.61 -43.40
C GLY A 170 4.05 -9.13 -43.74
N PHE A 171 3.72 -8.27 -42.77
CA PHE A 171 3.66 -6.82 -42.98
C PHE A 171 5.06 -6.21 -42.87
N PRO A 172 5.41 -5.23 -43.74
CA PRO A 172 6.68 -4.53 -43.64
C PRO A 172 6.75 -3.73 -42.34
N ASP A 173 7.90 -3.76 -41.67
CA ASP A 173 8.15 -3.03 -40.43
C ASP A 173 7.74 -1.55 -40.55
N PRO A 174 6.73 -1.05 -39.80
CA PRO A 174 6.28 0.34 -39.92
C PRO A 174 7.36 1.34 -39.51
N SER A 175 8.34 0.89 -38.72
CA SER A 175 9.52 1.68 -38.34
C SER A 175 10.44 2.00 -39.52
N ARG A 176 10.39 1.24 -40.62
CA ARG A 176 11.21 1.45 -41.82
C ARG A 176 10.48 2.22 -42.91
N THR A 177 9.15 2.15 -42.92
CA THR A 177 8.32 2.75 -43.96
C THR A 177 7.78 4.13 -43.55
N VAL A 178 7.53 4.32 -42.26
CA VAL A 178 6.87 5.53 -41.72
C VAL A 178 7.78 6.23 -40.71
N GLY A 179 8.35 7.36 -41.12
CA GLY A 179 9.29 8.13 -40.30
C GLY A 179 8.72 8.54 -38.93
N TRP A 180 7.49 9.05 -38.89
CA TRP A 180 6.83 9.49 -37.65
C TRP A 180 6.51 8.32 -36.70
N TYR A 181 6.21 7.13 -37.23
CA TYR A 181 6.00 5.93 -36.41
C TYR A 181 7.30 5.53 -35.74
N CYS A 182 8.42 5.64 -36.45
CA CYS A 182 9.70 5.30 -35.89
C CYS A 182 10.15 6.27 -34.78
N THR A 183 10.06 7.57 -35.02
CA THR A 183 10.39 8.58 -34.00
C THR A 183 9.45 8.47 -32.81
N GLY A 184 8.15 8.26 -33.04
CA GLY A 184 7.15 7.99 -32.02
C GLY A 184 7.46 6.76 -31.18
N ARG A 185 7.84 5.64 -31.81
CA ARG A 185 8.22 4.40 -31.11
C ARG A 185 9.45 4.59 -30.21
N ILE A 186 10.50 5.25 -30.70
CA ILE A 186 11.71 5.53 -29.91
C ILE A 186 11.37 6.45 -28.74
N TYR A 187 10.59 7.51 -28.99
CA TYR A 187 10.12 8.42 -27.96
C TYR A 187 9.31 7.68 -26.88
N ILE A 188 8.27 6.93 -27.26
CA ILE A 188 7.39 6.23 -26.32
C ILE A 188 8.18 5.19 -25.52
N SER A 189 9.00 4.35 -26.16
CA SER A 189 9.78 3.33 -25.44
C SER A 189 10.78 3.92 -24.45
N THR A 190 11.48 4.99 -24.85
CA THR A 190 12.45 5.68 -23.97
C THR A 190 11.77 6.39 -22.82
N LEU A 191 10.67 7.11 -23.10
CA LEU A 191 9.86 7.78 -22.08
C LEU A 191 9.28 6.77 -21.09
N SER A 192 8.68 5.68 -21.58
CA SER A 192 8.08 4.62 -20.76
C SER A 192 9.10 3.96 -19.83
N LEU A 193 10.29 3.61 -20.32
CA LEU A 193 11.35 3.04 -19.48
C LEU A 193 11.85 4.04 -18.43
N THR A 194 11.93 5.32 -18.79
CA THR A 194 12.35 6.38 -17.85
C THR A 194 11.31 6.61 -16.77
N LEU A 195 10.02 6.66 -17.13
CA LEU A 195 8.91 6.76 -16.18
C LEU A 195 8.86 5.57 -15.22
N SER A 196 9.07 4.36 -15.71
CA SER A 196 9.16 3.16 -14.89
C SER A 196 10.25 3.29 -13.80
N ARG A 197 11.47 3.67 -14.20
CA ARG A 197 12.58 3.92 -13.26
C ARG A 197 12.28 5.07 -12.29
N HIS A 198 11.69 6.15 -12.78
CA HIS A 198 11.32 7.30 -11.97
C HIS A 198 10.30 6.93 -10.88
N PHE A 199 9.28 6.13 -11.19
CA PHE A 199 8.30 5.67 -10.20
C PHE A 199 8.91 4.69 -9.20
N LEU A 200 9.84 3.83 -9.63
CA LEU A 200 10.60 2.98 -8.70
C LEU A 200 11.44 3.82 -7.72
N CYS A 201 12.11 4.87 -8.19
CA CYS A 201 12.81 5.81 -7.30
C CYS A 201 11.83 6.55 -6.37
N SER A 202 10.65 6.93 -6.87
CA SER A 202 9.61 7.59 -6.08
C SER A 202 9.11 6.72 -4.93
N ILE A 203 9.06 5.39 -5.10
CA ILE A 203 8.75 4.43 -4.02
C ILE A 203 9.79 4.51 -2.89
N VAL A 204 11.07 4.56 -3.23
CA VAL A 204 12.16 4.63 -2.24
C VAL A 204 12.09 5.94 -1.47
N ILE A 205 11.85 7.06 -2.17
CA ILE A 205 11.66 8.38 -1.56
C ILE A 205 10.45 8.37 -0.62
N ASP A 206 9.31 7.84 -1.07
CA ASP A 206 8.09 7.76 -0.25
C ASP A 206 8.31 6.92 1.00
N ARG A 207 9.01 5.78 0.88
CA ARG A 207 9.38 4.94 2.03
C ARG A 207 10.23 5.71 3.04
N PHE A 208 11.21 6.48 2.57
CA PHE A 208 12.01 7.35 3.44
C PHE A 208 11.15 8.41 4.15
N LEU A 209 10.24 9.08 3.42
CA LEU A 209 9.35 10.09 3.98
C LEU A 209 8.46 9.54 5.10
N VAL A 210 7.95 8.31 4.96
CA VAL A 210 7.12 7.66 5.99
C VAL A 210 7.94 7.31 7.23
N THR A 211 9.18 6.85 7.06
CA THR A 211 10.07 6.50 8.17
C THR A 211 10.69 7.70 8.87
N SER A 212 10.53 8.91 8.32
CA SER A 212 11.13 10.12 8.89
C SER A 212 10.59 10.43 10.30
N THR A 213 11.50 10.85 11.17
CA THR A 213 11.17 11.32 12.52
C THR A 213 10.31 12.59 12.48
N SER A 214 10.49 13.43 11.46
CA SER A 214 9.76 14.69 11.34
C SER A 214 8.31 14.47 10.87
N VAL A 215 7.36 15.13 11.54
CA VAL A 215 5.92 15.08 11.17
C VAL A 215 5.69 15.76 9.81
N LYS A 216 6.46 16.81 9.50
CA LYS A 216 6.36 17.53 8.22
C LYS A 216 6.68 16.62 7.03
N LEU A 217 7.78 15.86 7.08
CA LEU A 217 8.15 14.95 5.99
C LEU A 217 7.15 13.79 5.84
N ARG A 218 6.66 13.23 6.96
CA ARG A 218 5.61 12.19 6.92
C ARG A 218 4.29 12.66 6.29
N ARG A 219 3.98 13.96 6.37
CA ARG A 219 2.76 14.52 5.77
C ARG A 219 2.85 14.64 4.25
N ILE A 220 4.07 14.72 3.69
CA ILE A 220 4.30 14.77 2.23
C ILE A 220 3.89 13.44 1.60
N SER A 221 4.27 12.31 2.23
CA SER A 221 3.75 11.00 1.87
C SER A 221 2.26 10.96 2.19
N SER A 222 1.44 11.18 1.17
CA SER A 222 0.00 11.04 1.26
C SER A 222 -0.56 10.58 -0.07
N PHE A 223 -1.60 9.74 -0.01
CA PHE A 223 -2.24 9.23 -1.21
C PHE A 223 -2.81 10.33 -2.12
N LYS A 224 -3.27 11.44 -1.53
CA LYS A 224 -3.74 12.61 -2.28
C LYS A 224 -2.61 13.26 -3.08
N VAL A 225 -1.44 13.42 -2.48
CA VAL A 225 -0.26 13.97 -3.15
C VAL A 225 0.21 13.01 -4.25
N ALA A 226 0.29 11.71 -3.98
CA ALA A 226 0.70 10.71 -4.96
C ALA A 226 -0.19 10.69 -6.22
N LYS A 227 -1.50 10.87 -6.05
CA LYS A 227 -2.47 10.98 -7.15
C LYS A 227 -2.22 12.16 -8.09
N TRP A 228 -1.76 13.29 -7.56
CA TRP A 228 -1.43 14.47 -8.37
C TRP A 228 0.00 14.42 -8.92
N TYR A 229 0.93 13.94 -8.10
CA TYR A 229 2.33 13.81 -8.46
C TYR A 229 2.54 12.85 -9.64
N GLY A 230 1.81 11.74 -9.70
CA GLY A 230 1.93 10.77 -10.80
C GLY A 230 1.73 11.39 -12.18
N PRO A 231 0.53 11.95 -12.48
CA PRO A 231 0.26 12.62 -13.76
C PRO A 231 1.18 13.82 -14.03
N LEU A 232 1.50 14.61 -13.00
CA LEU A 232 2.40 15.76 -13.14
C LEU A 232 3.81 15.31 -13.57
N SER A 233 4.34 14.26 -12.96
CA SER A 233 5.64 13.69 -13.32
C SER A 233 5.63 13.18 -14.76
N VAL A 234 4.55 12.51 -15.20
CA VAL A 234 4.40 12.06 -16.59
C VAL A 234 4.47 13.24 -17.56
N LEU A 235 3.75 14.33 -17.28
CA LEU A 235 3.76 15.54 -18.09
C LEU A 235 5.16 16.19 -18.15
N CYS A 236 5.83 16.31 -16.99
CA CYS A 236 7.19 16.85 -16.94
C CYS A 236 8.15 16.03 -17.80
N TRP A 237 8.14 14.69 -17.65
CA TRP A 237 9.01 13.82 -18.44
C TRP A 237 8.67 13.83 -19.93
N MET A 238 7.39 13.95 -20.30
CA MET A 238 7.01 14.13 -21.71
C MET A 238 7.68 15.38 -22.30
N ILE A 239 7.65 16.50 -21.59
CA ILE A 239 8.28 17.76 -22.05
C ILE A 239 9.80 17.60 -22.16
N PHE A 240 10.45 17.02 -21.15
CA PHE A 240 11.90 16.79 -21.17
C PHE A 240 12.34 15.93 -22.36
N TYR A 241 11.52 14.98 -22.80
CA TYR A 241 11.85 14.06 -23.90
C TYR A 241 11.45 14.53 -25.30
N VAL A 242 10.83 15.72 -25.45
CA VAL A 242 10.44 16.27 -26.77
C VAL A 242 11.61 16.30 -27.76
N HIS A 243 12.83 16.53 -27.28
CA HIS A 243 14.05 16.55 -28.08
C HIS A 243 14.31 15.24 -28.87
N ILE A 244 13.84 14.08 -28.41
CA ILE A 244 13.94 12.82 -29.16
C ILE A 244 13.15 12.88 -30.46
N TRP A 245 12.02 13.57 -30.46
CA TRP A 245 11.17 13.72 -31.63
C TRP A 245 11.86 14.51 -32.75
N ILE A 246 12.74 15.44 -32.37
CA ILE A 246 13.53 16.27 -33.29
C ILE A 246 14.84 15.57 -33.69
N GLY A 247 15.49 14.88 -32.75
CA GLY A 247 16.84 14.34 -32.95
C GLY A 247 16.94 12.99 -33.68
N TYR A 248 15.82 12.39 -34.06
CA TYR A 248 15.76 11.12 -34.79
C TYR A 248 15.00 11.30 -36.10
N SER A 249 15.47 10.66 -37.18
CA SER A 249 14.72 10.58 -38.43
C SER A 249 14.77 9.18 -39.02
N GLY A 250 13.63 8.73 -39.57
CA GLY A 250 13.58 7.58 -40.47
C GLY A 250 14.02 8.00 -41.87
N TYR A 251 14.93 7.25 -42.47
CA TYR A 251 15.33 7.45 -43.86
C TYR A 251 14.33 6.78 -44.80
N ARG A 252 14.06 7.39 -45.96
CA ARG A 252 13.18 6.82 -47.01
C ARG A 252 13.77 5.57 -47.67
N ASP A 253 15.03 5.24 -47.40
CA ASP A 253 15.78 4.15 -48.03
C ASP A 253 15.56 2.78 -47.37
N GLY A 254 14.58 2.66 -46.46
CA GLY A 254 14.28 1.41 -45.75
C GLY A 254 15.28 1.03 -44.65
N SER A 255 16.25 1.90 -44.34
CA SER A 255 17.21 1.70 -43.27
C SER A 255 16.59 1.93 -41.87
N SER A 256 17.17 1.28 -40.85
CA SER A 256 16.74 1.44 -39.46
C SER A 256 16.96 2.87 -38.96
N CYS A 257 16.13 3.32 -38.02
CA CYS A 257 16.18 4.70 -37.56
C CYS A 257 17.50 5.07 -36.91
N LYS A 258 18.05 6.19 -37.37
CA LYS A 258 19.32 6.73 -36.92
C LYS A 258 19.10 8.08 -36.25
N ARG A 259 20.02 8.39 -35.35
CA ARG A 259 20.12 9.70 -34.71
C ARG A 259 20.66 10.69 -35.75
N GLN A 260 20.11 11.89 -35.83
CA GLN A 260 20.62 12.93 -36.72
C GLN A 260 21.93 13.49 -36.16
N ASP A 261 22.99 13.46 -36.96
CA ASP A 261 24.33 13.91 -36.56
C ASP A 261 24.39 15.41 -36.20
N GLY A 262 23.49 16.23 -36.76
CA GLY A 262 23.40 17.67 -36.51
C GLY A 262 22.75 18.07 -35.16
N ALA A 263 21.85 17.25 -34.62
CA ALA A 263 21.04 17.64 -33.45
C ALA A 263 21.76 17.52 -32.09
N TYR A 264 22.92 16.85 -32.05
CA TYR A 264 23.70 16.62 -30.83
C TYR A 264 25.21 16.89 -31.03
N GLN A 265 25.55 17.84 -31.90
CA GLN A 265 26.94 18.15 -32.28
C GLN A 265 27.85 18.44 -31.07
N GLY A 266 27.31 18.98 -29.97
CA GLY A 266 28.07 19.19 -28.73
C GLY A 266 28.70 17.92 -28.14
N TYR A 267 28.08 16.74 -28.31
CA TYR A 267 28.62 15.47 -27.79
C TYR A 267 29.65 14.83 -28.73
N GLN A 268 29.54 15.07 -30.03
CA GLN A 268 30.52 14.58 -31.01
C GLN A 268 31.85 15.35 -30.92
N ILE A 269 31.82 16.63 -30.55
CA ILE A 269 33.02 17.44 -30.30
C ILE A 269 33.85 16.83 -29.16
N PHE A 270 33.23 16.43 -28.04
CA PHE A 270 33.94 15.78 -26.94
C PHE A 270 34.50 14.39 -27.29
N ARG A 271 33.79 13.63 -28.14
CA ARG A 271 34.27 12.31 -28.60
C ARG A 271 35.46 12.44 -29.56
N ASN A 272 35.47 13.46 -30.41
CA ASN A 272 36.60 13.76 -31.30
C ASN A 272 37.78 14.37 -30.55
N TYR A 273 37.56 15.20 -29.52
CA TYR A 273 38.63 15.66 -28.64
C TYR A 273 39.35 14.51 -27.93
N ARG A 274 38.59 13.51 -27.42
CA ARG A 274 39.17 12.33 -26.76
C ARG A 274 39.98 11.44 -27.71
N LYS A 275 39.57 11.35 -28.99
CA LYS A 275 40.33 10.61 -30.01
C LYS A 275 41.60 11.35 -30.46
N ASN A 276 41.60 12.67 -30.40
CA ASN A 276 42.75 13.49 -30.80
C ASN A 276 43.73 13.77 -29.65
N SER A 277 43.39 13.42 -28.41
CA SER A 277 44.28 13.48 -27.24
C SER A 277 45.04 12.18 -26.96
N GLU A 278 44.83 11.15 -27.78
CA GLU A 278 45.51 9.84 -27.69
C GLU A 278 46.64 9.68 -28.73
N PHE A 279 47.12 10.78 -29.34
CA PHE A 279 48.30 10.84 -30.20
C PHE A 279 49.36 11.77 -29.63
#